data_AF-A0A4V1SB77-F1
#
_entry.id   AF-A0A4V1SB77-F1
#
_cell.length_a   1.000
_cell.length_b   1.000
_cell.length_c   1.000
_cell.angle_alpha   90.00
_cell.angle_beta   90.00
_cell.angle_gamma   90.00
#
_symmetry.space_group_name_H-M   'P 1'
#
loop_
_entity.id
_entity.type
_entity.pdbx_description
1 polymer ?
#
loop_
_entity_poly.entity_id
_entity_poly.type
_entity_poly.pdbx_seq_one_letter_code
_entity_poly.pdbx_strand_id
1 'polypeptide(L)'
;MKASIAITLAILTAASLMGWRNQTELARATHALENARQQARDVRLGGEPSDNTTRRTRPQRSLRTDSTTLAKDLIALARELETASGASDSSLSDEREERMNAHQRRLLALDPEEMNHLIGELRDAPDLRDESKQEILLLVFQSFTESHPHAALEAISGSPDLLTNGEARASAITSALVLGMENDFAASTAWFRNNRGLLPGDLEGRVAARVMPRAALIDPEAAFKLIGNFGSLDPEYAIRLVTGPAKTIDQRDATLAAFRDYLTTVEDPALREKLHKEGTFSMIGNSLGEGVDGAIEKLGGDRFTPEELGAYASMSGFNHNRHDTAKWLAWLQQNVPAETMSSRIIPRQIDNWTHSDYRAVGEWLEGTEDGPVKTAAAATYAGTIARNYPSSAARWALTLPPGDTRDRLLPAIYKSWLEKDPAAAAVFADQNGIPK
;
A
#
# COMPACT_ATOMS: atom_id res chain seq x y z
N MET A 1 22.41 10.57 30.28
CA MET A 1 21.89 10.46 28.90
C MET A 1 22.18 9.11 28.21
N LYS A 2 22.10 7.95 28.91
CA LYS A 2 22.29 6.63 28.25
C LYS A 2 21.33 5.51 28.73
N ALA A 3 20.66 5.65 29.89
CA ALA A 3 19.66 4.68 30.36
C ALA A 3 18.26 4.87 29.73
N SER A 4 17.92 6.10 29.30
CA SER A 4 16.62 6.44 28.70
C SER A 4 16.43 5.80 27.31
N ILE A 5 17.49 5.67 26.50
CA ILE A 5 17.42 5.06 25.17
C ILE A 5 17.12 3.55 25.24
N ALA A 6 17.54 2.86 26.29
CA ALA A 6 17.29 1.42 26.46
C ALA A 6 15.82 1.12 26.84
N ILE A 7 15.16 2.03 27.58
CA ILE A 7 13.74 1.93 27.94
C ILE A 7 12.86 2.28 26.73
N THR A 8 13.24 3.30 25.97
CA THR A 8 12.59 3.63 24.69
C THR A 8 12.75 2.50 23.67
N LEU A 9 13.94 1.86 23.58
CA LEU A 9 14.12 0.67 22.74
C LEU A 9 13.33 -0.52 23.26
N ALA A 10 13.23 -0.76 24.58
CA ALA A 10 12.47 -1.87 25.15
C ALA A 10 10.95 -1.72 24.99
N ILE A 11 10.41 -0.50 25.11
CA ILE A 11 8.99 -0.20 24.90
C ILE A 11 8.66 -0.18 23.39
N LEU A 12 9.53 0.37 22.55
CA LEU A 12 9.38 0.29 21.09
C LEU A 12 9.59 -1.13 20.56
N THR A 13 10.50 -1.92 21.12
CA THR A 13 10.65 -3.36 20.80
C THR A 13 9.50 -4.19 21.35
N ALA A 14 8.96 -3.89 22.53
CA ALA A 14 7.73 -4.54 23.02
C ALA A 14 6.50 -4.19 22.17
N ALA A 15 6.38 -2.94 21.70
CA ALA A 15 5.31 -2.52 20.78
C ALA A 15 5.47 -3.15 19.38
N SER A 16 6.70 -3.30 18.89
CA SER A 16 6.97 -4.02 17.63
C SER A 16 6.91 -5.55 17.78
N LEU A 17 7.17 -6.10 18.97
CA LEU A 17 6.94 -7.51 19.33
C LEU A 17 5.46 -7.81 19.58
N MET A 18 4.65 -6.86 20.04
CA MET A 18 3.18 -6.99 20.06
C MET A 18 2.60 -6.96 18.65
N GLY A 19 3.16 -6.16 17.75
CA GLY A 19 2.91 -6.29 16.31
C GLY A 19 3.28 -7.67 15.73
N TRP A 20 4.23 -8.38 16.36
CA TRP A 20 4.59 -9.77 16.02
C TRP A 20 3.61 -10.79 16.63
N ARG A 21 3.12 -10.51 17.84
CA ARG A 21 2.07 -11.28 18.53
C ARG A 21 0.72 -11.24 17.80
N ASN A 22 0.49 -10.20 17.00
CA ASN A 22 -0.62 -10.10 16.05
C ASN A 22 -0.68 -11.30 15.06
N GLN A 23 0.42 -12.00 14.81
CA GLN A 23 0.47 -13.14 13.87
C GLN A 23 0.10 -14.50 14.49
N THR A 24 0.17 -14.65 15.82
CA THR A 24 -0.16 -15.92 16.51
C THR A 24 -1.64 -16.07 16.84
N GLU A 25 -2.33 -14.95 17.07
CA GLU A 25 -3.78 -14.87 17.28
C GLU A 25 -4.54 -15.13 15.97
N LEU A 26 -4.04 -14.61 14.84
CA LEU A 26 -4.57 -14.89 13.50
C LEU A 26 -4.50 -16.40 13.19
N ALA A 27 -3.40 -17.08 13.53
CA ALA A 27 -3.26 -18.53 13.36
C ALA A 27 -4.24 -19.35 14.22
N ARG A 28 -4.60 -18.85 15.41
CA ARG A 28 -5.63 -19.45 16.29
C ARG A 28 -7.05 -19.20 15.76
N ALA A 29 -7.32 -18.02 15.21
CA ALA A 29 -8.61 -17.69 14.61
C ALA A 29 -8.90 -18.53 13.34
N THR A 30 -7.90 -18.76 12.49
CA THR A 30 -8.04 -19.61 11.29
C THR A 30 -8.33 -21.06 11.64
N HIS A 31 -7.67 -21.61 12.67
CA HIS A 31 -7.95 -22.96 13.18
C HIS A 31 -9.34 -23.08 13.84
N ALA A 32 -9.80 -22.04 14.55
CA ALA A 32 -11.14 -22.00 15.14
C ALA A 32 -12.25 -21.96 14.08
N LEU A 33 -12.02 -21.27 12.95
CA LEU A 33 -12.94 -21.22 11.81
C LEU A 33 -13.05 -22.58 11.09
N GLU A 34 -11.94 -23.33 10.99
CA GLU A 34 -11.91 -24.69 10.43
C GLU A 34 -12.77 -25.67 11.28
N ASN A 35 -12.67 -25.58 12.61
CA ASN A 35 -13.44 -26.39 13.56
C ASN A 35 -14.94 -26.01 13.56
N ALA A 36 -15.26 -24.73 13.50
CA ALA A 36 -16.65 -24.26 13.41
C ALA A 36 -17.34 -24.74 12.10
N ARG A 37 -16.60 -24.84 11.00
CA ARG A 37 -17.08 -25.39 9.71
C ARG A 37 -17.23 -26.91 9.70
N GLN A 38 -16.54 -27.64 10.58
CA GLN A 38 -16.81 -29.07 10.81
C GLN A 38 -18.04 -29.26 11.70
N GLN A 39 -18.16 -28.50 12.81
CA GLN A 39 -19.34 -28.57 13.70
C GLN A 39 -20.64 -28.17 13.01
N ALA A 40 -20.61 -27.18 12.10
CA ALA A 40 -21.79 -26.79 11.32
C ALA A 40 -22.25 -27.89 10.33
N ARG A 41 -21.37 -28.83 9.93
CA ARG A 41 -21.74 -30.00 9.12
C ARG A 41 -22.35 -31.13 9.96
N ASP A 42 -22.05 -31.16 11.26
CA ASP A 42 -22.55 -32.17 12.20
C ASP A 42 -23.89 -31.77 12.87
N VAL A 43 -24.26 -30.48 12.88
CA VAL A 43 -25.48 -29.95 13.56
C VAL A 43 -26.58 -29.52 12.60
N ARG A 44 -26.80 -30.25 11.50
CA ARG A 44 -28.09 -30.16 10.79
C ARG A 44 -29.06 -31.12 11.46
N LEU A 45 -30.07 -30.64 12.19
CA LEU A 45 -31.39 -31.28 12.43
C LEU A 45 -32.35 -30.34 13.20
N GLY A 46 -33.64 -30.34 12.82
CA GLY A 46 -34.66 -29.36 13.23
C GLY A 46 -35.43 -29.64 14.53
N GLY A 47 -36.27 -28.67 14.91
CA GLY A 47 -37.29 -28.75 15.97
C GLY A 47 -37.73 -27.35 16.49
N GLU A 48 -39.05 -27.11 16.54
CA GLU A 48 -39.73 -25.83 16.88
C GLU A 48 -39.73 -25.43 18.38
N PRO A 49 -40.09 -24.18 18.73
CA PRO A 49 -39.87 -23.57 20.05
C PRO A 49 -41.04 -23.75 21.03
N SER A 50 -40.73 -23.79 22.33
CA SER A 50 -41.72 -23.61 23.39
C SER A 50 -41.34 -22.50 24.36
N ASP A 51 -42.39 -21.82 24.80
CA ASP A 51 -42.45 -20.51 25.45
C ASP A 51 -42.43 -20.60 26.99
N ASN A 52 -42.23 -19.45 27.64
CA ASN A 52 -42.21 -19.14 29.09
C ASN A 52 -40.89 -19.29 29.86
N THR A 53 -40.31 -18.14 30.22
CA THR A 53 -40.33 -17.66 31.63
C THR A 53 -39.86 -16.21 31.78
N THR A 54 -40.70 -15.41 32.43
CA THR A 54 -40.48 -14.03 32.91
C THR A 54 -39.18 -13.85 33.70
N ARG A 55 -38.29 -12.96 33.25
CA ARG A 55 -37.05 -12.57 33.93
C ARG A 55 -37.24 -11.24 34.67
N ARG A 56 -37.30 -11.29 36.00
CA ARG A 56 -37.16 -10.11 36.89
C ARG A 56 -35.76 -9.52 36.74
N THR A 57 -35.66 -8.25 36.36
CA THR A 57 -34.43 -7.46 36.36
C THR A 57 -34.03 -7.09 37.78
N ARG A 58 -32.82 -7.50 38.19
CA ARG A 58 -32.14 -7.06 39.42
C ARG A 58 -31.08 -6.03 39.01
N PRO A 59 -30.86 -4.92 39.77
CA PRO A 59 -29.94 -3.88 39.35
C PRO A 59 -28.49 -4.37 39.36
N GLN A 60 -27.80 -4.14 38.25
CA GLN A 60 -26.41 -4.50 38.02
C GLN A 60 -25.50 -3.56 38.84
N ARG A 61 -25.03 -4.05 39.99
CA ARG A 61 -24.00 -3.39 40.79
C ARG A 61 -22.65 -3.74 40.14
N SER A 62 -22.06 -2.79 39.42
CA SER A 62 -20.77 -2.93 38.74
C SER A 62 -19.68 -3.33 39.74
N LEU A 63 -18.94 -4.38 39.38
CA LEU A 63 -17.64 -4.66 39.96
C LEU A 63 -16.71 -3.53 39.50
N ARG A 64 -16.51 -2.49 40.34
CA ARG A 64 -15.40 -1.54 40.14
C ARG A 64 -14.11 -2.35 40.14
N THR A 65 -13.52 -2.54 38.97
CA THR A 65 -12.09 -2.81 38.90
C THR A 65 -11.46 -1.53 39.42
N ASP A 66 -10.72 -1.60 40.53
CA ASP A 66 -10.29 -0.38 41.23
C ASP A 66 -9.25 0.37 40.38
N SER A 67 -9.73 1.26 39.50
CA SER A 67 -8.94 2.11 38.61
C SER A 67 -8.00 3.01 39.42
N THR A 68 -8.40 3.42 40.62
CA THR A 68 -7.54 4.11 41.58
C THR A 68 -6.39 3.20 42.08
N THR A 69 -6.66 1.93 42.37
CA THR A 69 -5.59 0.97 42.71
C THR A 69 -4.67 0.71 41.51
N LEU A 70 -5.21 0.58 40.29
CA LEU A 70 -4.38 0.44 39.10
C LEU A 70 -3.52 1.70 38.84
N ALA A 71 -4.06 2.90 39.08
CA ALA A 71 -3.31 4.15 39.00
C ALA A 71 -2.12 4.14 39.96
N LYS A 72 -2.34 3.75 41.22
CA LYS A 72 -1.26 3.63 42.23
C LYS A 72 -0.20 2.63 41.81
N ASP A 73 -0.60 1.47 41.28
CA ASP A 73 0.32 0.44 40.83
C ASP A 73 1.19 0.94 39.65
N LEU A 74 0.57 1.63 38.68
CA LEU A 74 1.29 2.21 37.54
C LEU A 74 2.21 3.35 37.97
N ILE A 75 1.80 4.22 38.91
CA ILE A 75 2.66 5.26 39.48
C ILE A 75 3.86 4.64 40.19
N ALA A 76 3.66 3.57 40.96
CA ALA A 76 4.74 2.83 41.61
C ALA A 76 5.70 2.23 40.59
N LEU A 77 5.16 1.64 39.51
CA LEU A 77 5.95 1.14 38.39
C LEU A 77 6.77 2.26 37.73
N ALA A 78 6.20 3.43 37.45
CA ALA A 78 6.97 4.57 36.91
C ALA A 78 8.18 4.88 37.79
N ARG A 79 7.98 5.01 39.10
CA ARG A 79 9.04 5.33 40.07
C ARG A 79 10.14 4.27 40.10
N GLU A 80 9.76 3.00 40.02
CA GLU A 80 10.71 1.89 39.87
C GLU A 80 11.58 2.08 38.60
N LEU A 81 10.96 2.49 37.49
CA LEU A 81 11.68 2.76 36.24
C LEU A 81 12.58 4.01 36.29
N GLU A 82 12.19 5.05 37.03
CA GLU A 82 13.02 6.24 37.20
C GLU A 82 14.31 5.94 37.98
N THR A 83 14.21 5.03 38.96
CA THR A 83 15.30 4.68 39.88
C THR A 83 16.18 3.54 39.34
N ALA A 84 15.67 2.73 38.41
CA ALA A 84 16.40 1.63 37.78
C ALA A 84 17.46 2.14 36.76
N SER A 85 18.59 2.63 37.25
CA SER A 85 19.76 2.91 36.40
C SER A 85 20.58 1.63 36.13
N GLY A 86 20.33 0.97 35.00
CA GLY A 86 21.31 0.06 34.38
C GLY A 86 21.57 -1.30 35.04
N ALA A 87 20.61 -1.90 35.75
CA ALA A 87 20.77 -3.26 36.26
C ALA A 87 20.51 -4.30 35.15
N SER A 88 21.58 -4.90 34.64
CA SER A 88 21.58 -6.06 33.74
C SER A 88 21.33 -7.35 34.53
N ASP A 89 20.16 -7.47 35.15
CA ASP A 89 19.76 -8.72 35.82
C ASP A 89 18.62 -9.36 35.05
N SER A 90 18.93 -10.46 34.36
CA SER A 90 17.96 -11.21 33.54
C SER A 90 16.89 -11.92 34.38
N SER A 91 17.10 -12.11 35.69
CA SER A 91 16.13 -12.77 36.58
C SER A 91 14.97 -11.84 37.00
N LEU A 92 15.21 -10.53 37.03
CA LEU A 92 14.18 -9.51 37.26
C LEU A 92 13.33 -9.22 36.01
N SER A 93 13.63 -9.86 34.88
CA SER A 93 12.92 -9.70 33.60
C SER A 93 11.56 -10.38 33.64
N ASP A 94 11.50 -11.64 34.07
CA ASP A 94 10.29 -12.48 33.94
C ASP A 94 9.17 -12.02 34.89
N GLU A 95 9.50 -11.72 36.15
CA GLU A 95 8.53 -11.17 37.11
C GLU A 95 8.02 -9.79 36.71
N ARG A 96 8.89 -8.96 36.12
CA ARG A 96 8.51 -7.64 35.62
C ARG A 96 7.64 -7.74 34.38
N GLU A 97 7.92 -8.69 33.49
CA GLU A 97 7.09 -9.00 32.33
C GLU A 97 5.71 -9.51 32.75
N GLU A 98 5.64 -10.40 33.76
CA GLU A 98 4.38 -10.88 34.30
C GLU A 98 3.54 -9.76 34.93
N ARG A 99 4.18 -8.86 35.71
CA ARG A 99 3.54 -7.66 36.25
C ARG A 99 3.00 -6.75 35.14
N MET A 100 3.79 -6.49 34.10
CA MET A 100 3.38 -5.67 32.95
C MET A 100 2.18 -6.29 32.22
N ASN A 101 2.22 -7.60 31.96
CA ASN A 101 1.11 -8.33 31.35
C ASN A 101 -0.16 -8.29 32.23
N ALA A 102 -0.01 -8.34 33.56
CA ALA A 102 -1.13 -8.20 34.48
C ALA A 102 -1.74 -6.79 34.46
N HIS A 103 -0.92 -5.74 34.40
CA HIS A 103 -1.41 -4.37 34.21
C HIS A 103 -2.15 -4.22 32.88
N GLN A 104 -1.60 -4.74 31.77
CA GLN A 104 -2.25 -4.68 30.47
C GLN A 104 -3.62 -5.37 30.48
N ARG A 105 -3.75 -6.57 31.08
CA ARG A 105 -5.05 -7.24 31.21
C ARG A 105 -6.07 -6.42 32.00
N ARG A 106 -5.62 -5.76 33.07
CA ARG A 106 -6.49 -4.88 33.88
C ARG A 106 -6.92 -3.64 33.11
N LEU A 107 -6.01 -3.04 32.35
CA LEU A 107 -6.32 -1.91 31.46
C LEU A 107 -7.37 -2.33 30.42
N LEU A 108 -7.17 -3.42 29.69
CA LEU A 108 -8.12 -3.87 28.67
C LEU A 108 -9.53 -4.23 29.22
N ALA A 109 -9.67 -4.41 30.54
CA ALA A 109 -10.93 -4.69 31.21
C ALA A 109 -11.69 -3.44 31.67
N LEU A 110 -11.08 -2.26 31.67
CA LEU A 110 -11.71 -1.01 32.10
C LEU A 110 -12.71 -0.52 31.06
N ASP A 111 -13.78 0.12 31.55
CA ASP A 111 -14.68 0.90 30.70
C ASP A 111 -14.11 2.30 30.37
N PRO A 112 -14.70 3.04 29.42
CA PRO A 112 -14.22 4.37 29.06
C PRO A 112 -14.20 5.42 30.20
N GLU A 113 -15.14 5.36 31.14
CA GLU A 113 -15.17 6.30 32.27
C GLU A 113 -14.04 5.99 33.26
N GLU A 114 -13.82 4.71 33.53
CA GLU A 114 -12.72 4.21 34.36
C GLU A 114 -11.34 4.52 33.75
N MET A 115 -11.21 4.39 32.42
CA MET A 115 -10.01 4.78 31.67
C MET A 115 -9.71 6.28 31.79
N ASN A 116 -10.72 7.13 31.62
CA ASN A 116 -10.56 8.58 31.75
C ASN A 116 -10.22 8.99 33.18
N HIS A 117 -10.83 8.34 34.18
CA HIS A 117 -10.45 8.57 35.58
C HIS A 117 -8.99 8.18 35.84
N LEU A 118 -8.55 7.01 35.35
CA LEU A 118 -7.16 6.58 35.45
C LEU A 118 -6.18 7.57 34.79
N ILE A 119 -6.50 8.07 33.59
CA ILE A 119 -5.70 9.09 32.90
C ILE A 119 -5.55 10.36 33.75
N GLY A 120 -6.65 10.82 34.36
CA GLY A 120 -6.64 11.98 35.27
C GLY A 120 -5.71 11.79 36.48
N GLU A 121 -5.84 10.64 37.17
CA GLU A 121 -5.00 10.31 38.32
C GLU A 121 -3.50 10.26 37.96
N LEU A 122 -3.16 9.70 36.81
CA LEU A 122 -1.78 9.61 36.32
C LEU A 122 -1.19 10.97 35.94
N ARG A 123 -2.00 11.82 35.32
CA ARG A 123 -1.59 13.19 34.98
C ARG A 123 -1.30 14.01 36.23
N ASP A 124 -2.22 13.94 37.19
CA ASP A 124 -2.22 14.79 38.39
C ASP A 124 -1.27 14.25 39.49
N ALA A 125 -0.54 13.15 39.22
CA ALA A 125 0.45 12.58 40.12
C ALA A 125 1.58 13.58 40.45
N PRO A 126 1.72 14.06 41.70
CA PRO A 126 2.61 15.19 42.02
C PRO A 126 4.11 14.83 41.97
N ASP A 127 4.47 13.56 42.16
CA ASP A 127 5.86 13.12 42.40
C ASP A 127 6.45 12.28 41.24
N LEU A 128 5.98 12.49 40.01
CA LEU A 128 6.54 11.84 38.81
C LEU A 128 7.17 12.88 37.89
N ARG A 129 8.31 12.54 37.25
CA ARG A 129 8.88 13.39 36.19
C ARG A 129 7.93 13.41 34.99
N ASP A 130 7.86 14.54 34.30
CA ASP A 130 6.98 14.71 33.14
C ASP A 130 7.22 13.64 32.06
N GLU A 131 8.47 13.28 31.80
CA GLU A 131 8.82 12.20 30.86
C GLU A 131 8.17 10.87 31.26
N SER A 132 8.30 10.47 32.53
CA SER A 132 7.73 9.21 33.03
C SER A 132 6.20 9.24 33.11
N LYS A 133 5.59 10.41 33.33
CA LYS A 133 4.14 10.58 33.17
C LYS A 133 3.69 10.33 31.74
N GLN A 134 4.36 10.95 30.76
CA GLN A 134 4.00 10.80 29.35
C GLN A 134 4.20 9.35 28.86
N GLU A 135 5.24 8.65 29.34
CA GLU A 135 5.47 7.24 29.03
C GLU A 135 4.34 6.32 29.55
N ILE A 136 3.89 6.51 30.80
CA ILE A 136 2.77 5.71 31.34
C ILE A 136 1.45 6.10 30.67
N LEU A 137 1.22 7.39 30.41
CA LEU A 137 0.03 7.83 29.70
C LEU A 137 -0.02 7.22 28.29
N LEU A 138 1.12 7.08 27.61
CA LEU A 138 1.19 6.38 26.32
C LEU A 138 0.80 4.90 26.44
N LEU A 139 1.30 4.20 27.46
CA LEU A 139 0.93 2.80 27.72
C LEU A 139 -0.58 2.65 27.97
N VAL A 140 -1.15 3.48 28.85
CA VAL A 140 -2.59 3.47 29.15
C VAL A 140 -3.40 3.79 27.90
N PHE A 141 -2.98 4.81 27.13
CA PHE A 141 -3.68 5.21 25.93
C PHE A 141 -3.63 4.13 24.83
N GLN A 142 -2.53 3.38 24.71
CA GLN A 142 -2.45 2.22 23.80
C GLN A 142 -3.51 1.16 24.16
N SER A 143 -3.63 0.80 25.44
CA SER A 143 -4.66 -0.13 25.90
C SER A 143 -6.08 0.44 25.76
N PHE A 144 -6.26 1.74 25.98
CA PHE A 144 -7.54 2.41 25.77
C PHE A 144 -7.94 2.40 24.28
N THR A 145 -6.96 2.61 23.40
CA THR A 145 -7.15 2.56 21.94
C THR A 145 -7.52 1.15 21.47
N GLU A 146 -6.87 0.12 22.02
CA GLU A 146 -7.14 -1.28 21.70
C GLU A 146 -8.55 -1.72 22.12
N SER A 147 -9.00 -1.26 23.29
CA SER A 147 -10.31 -1.65 23.84
C SER A 147 -11.46 -0.77 23.37
N HIS A 148 -11.27 0.55 23.28
CA HIS A 148 -12.30 1.56 23.02
C HIS A 148 -11.76 2.69 22.11
N PRO A 149 -11.46 2.42 20.83
CA PRO A 149 -10.77 3.36 19.95
C PRO A 149 -11.46 4.73 19.82
N HIS A 150 -12.79 4.79 19.69
CA HIS A 150 -13.50 6.07 19.61
C HIS A 150 -13.48 6.86 20.92
N ALA A 151 -13.58 6.19 22.07
CA ALA A 151 -13.48 6.87 23.36
C ALA A 151 -12.07 7.40 23.61
N ALA A 152 -11.03 6.68 23.15
CA ALA A 152 -9.65 7.16 23.17
C ALA A 152 -9.48 8.42 22.28
N LEU A 153 -10.11 8.45 21.10
CA LEU A 153 -10.15 9.63 20.22
C LEU A 153 -10.81 10.85 20.89
N GLU A 154 -11.90 10.66 21.62
CA GLU A 154 -12.52 11.74 22.42
C GLU A 154 -11.60 12.20 23.56
N ALA A 155 -10.94 11.27 24.26
CA ALA A 155 -10.04 11.61 25.36
C ALA A 155 -8.84 12.46 24.90
N ILE A 156 -8.22 12.11 23.76
CA ILE A 156 -7.05 12.83 23.23
C ILE A 156 -7.39 14.17 22.57
N SER A 157 -8.60 14.34 22.05
CA SER A 157 -9.08 15.62 21.52
C SER A 157 -9.50 16.58 22.64
N GLY A 158 -10.12 16.07 23.70
CA GLY A 158 -10.52 16.85 24.87
C GLY A 158 -9.38 17.25 25.83
N SER A 159 -8.19 16.65 25.70
CA SER A 159 -7.06 16.84 26.63
C SER A 159 -5.77 17.27 25.90
N PRO A 160 -5.50 18.58 25.73
CA PRO A 160 -4.32 19.08 25.03
C PRO A 160 -2.97 18.74 25.71
N ASP A 161 -3.03 18.44 26.99
CA ASP A 161 -1.95 18.03 27.90
C ASP A 161 -1.65 16.53 27.84
N LEU A 162 -2.50 15.73 27.18
CA LEU A 162 -2.29 14.31 26.97
C LEU A 162 -1.41 14.06 25.74
N LEU A 163 -0.31 13.32 25.92
CA LEU A 163 0.67 13.03 24.86
C LEU A 163 1.20 14.31 24.20
N THR A 164 1.82 15.18 25.01
CA THR A 164 2.30 16.51 24.57
C THR A 164 3.35 16.43 23.44
N ASN A 165 4.02 15.28 23.29
CA ASN A 165 4.86 15.02 22.13
C ASN A 165 3.99 14.82 20.87
N GLY A 166 4.11 15.74 19.90
CA GLY A 166 3.30 15.72 18.68
C GLY A 166 3.39 14.44 17.85
N GLU A 167 4.55 13.78 17.79
CA GLU A 167 4.73 12.50 17.07
C GLU A 167 4.01 11.36 17.80
N ALA A 168 4.15 11.28 19.13
CA ALA A 168 3.45 10.30 19.94
C ALA A 168 1.92 10.49 19.86
N ARG A 169 1.46 11.75 19.89
CA ARG A 169 0.05 12.11 19.72
C ARG A 169 -0.49 11.71 18.36
N ALA A 170 0.24 12.02 17.29
CA ALA A 170 -0.13 11.64 15.92
C ALA A 170 -0.17 10.11 15.75
N SER A 171 0.79 9.39 16.35
CA SER A 171 0.81 7.93 16.35
C SER A 171 -0.43 7.36 17.07
N ALA A 172 -0.75 7.88 18.24
CA ALA A 172 -1.91 7.48 19.03
C ALA A 172 -3.24 7.72 18.28
N ILE A 173 -3.42 8.91 17.69
CA ILE A 173 -4.57 9.24 16.84
C ILE A 173 -4.66 8.29 15.64
N THR A 174 -3.53 8.01 14.98
CA THR A 174 -3.49 7.09 13.84
C THR A 174 -3.97 5.70 14.24
N SER A 175 -3.43 5.13 15.32
CA SER A 175 -3.82 3.80 15.81
C SER A 175 -5.30 3.73 16.15
N ALA A 176 -5.82 4.74 16.85
CA ALA A 176 -7.23 4.78 17.24
C ALA A 176 -8.18 4.95 16.05
N LEU A 177 -7.79 5.72 15.02
CA LEU A 177 -8.54 5.80 13.76
C LEU A 177 -8.54 4.48 13.01
N VAL A 178 -7.38 3.84 12.85
CA VAL A 178 -7.25 2.58 12.10
C VAL A 178 -8.08 1.47 12.74
N LEU A 179 -7.96 1.29 14.06
CA LEU A 179 -8.75 0.30 14.80
C LEU A 179 -10.23 0.68 14.86
N GLY A 180 -10.52 1.96 15.11
CA GLY A 180 -11.90 2.46 15.15
C GLY A 180 -12.62 2.24 13.82
N MET A 181 -11.94 2.39 12.68
CA MET A 181 -12.53 2.16 11.35
C MET A 181 -12.98 0.72 11.13
N GLU A 182 -12.34 -0.26 11.75
CA GLU A 182 -12.74 -1.67 11.65
C GLU A 182 -14.05 -1.95 12.39
N ASN A 183 -14.31 -1.20 13.46
CA ASN A 183 -15.49 -1.35 14.30
C ASN A 183 -16.65 -0.45 13.85
N ASP A 184 -16.37 0.83 13.61
CA ASP A 184 -17.32 1.84 13.15
C ASP A 184 -16.60 2.86 12.25
N PHE A 185 -16.63 2.55 10.96
CA PHE A 185 -16.04 3.37 9.92
C PHE A 185 -16.65 4.78 9.83
N ALA A 186 -17.97 4.90 9.99
CA ALA A 186 -18.67 6.18 9.89
C ALA A 186 -18.29 7.10 11.05
N ALA A 187 -18.23 6.59 12.28
CA ALA A 187 -17.81 7.35 13.44
C ALA A 187 -16.33 7.80 13.33
N SER A 188 -15.42 6.93 12.90
CA SER A 188 -14.00 7.28 12.75
C SER A 188 -13.76 8.35 11.68
N THR A 189 -14.43 8.23 10.53
CA THR A 189 -14.31 9.22 9.45
C THR A 189 -14.95 10.55 9.81
N ALA A 190 -16.08 10.54 10.53
CA ALA A 190 -16.70 11.75 11.06
C ALA A 190 -15.80 12.42 12.10
N TRP A 191 -15.23 11.65 13.03
CA TRP A 191 -14.30 12.18 14.03
C TRP A 191 -13.12 12.86 13.37
N PHE A 192 -12.47 12.21 12.40
CA PHE A 192 -11.30 12.78 11.72
C PHE A 192 -11.61 14.11 11.05
N ARG A 193 -12.77 14.19 10.37
CA ARG A 193 -13.23 15.40 9.69
C ARG A 193 -13.50 16.55 10.66
N ASN A 194 -14.09 16.24 11.82
CA ASN A 194 -14.49 17.24 12.81
C ASN A 194 -13.33 17.72 13.70
N ASN A 195 -12.23 16.97 13.76
CA ASN A 195 -11.09 17.21 14.65
C ASN A 195 -9.84 17.70 13.91
N ARG A 196 -10.03 18.43 12.81
CA ARG A 196 -8.93 19.05 12.06
C ARG A 196 -8.24 20.14 12.89
N GLY A 197 -6.93 20.33 12.67
CA GLY A 197 -6.14 21.30 13.42
C GLY A 197 -5.73 20.88 14.84
N LEU A 198 -6.06 19.65 15.27
CA LEU A 198 -5.50 19.09 16.51
C LEU A 198 -3.98 18.87 16.40
N LEU A 199 -3.46 18.66 15.19
CA LEU A 199 -2.05 18.44 14.93
C LEU A 199 -1.51 19.54 14.01
N PRO A 200 -0.20 19.86 14.09
CA PRO A 200 0.49 20.59 13.03
C PRO A 200 0.24 19.96 11.65
N GLY A 201 0.19 20.78 10.58
CA GLY A 201 -0.23 20.32 9.26
C GLY A 201 0.61 19.17 8.67
N ASP A 202 1.91 19.13 8.95
CA ASP A 202 2.81 18.04 8.54
C ASP A 202 2.48 16.72 9.25
N LEU A 203 2.06 16.78 10.52
CA LEU A 203 1.61 15.63 11.29
C LEU A 203 0.20 15.19 10.86
N GLU A 204 -0.72 16.14 10.62
CA GLU A 204 -2.07 15.85 10.09
C GLU A 204 -1.98 15.12 8.74
N GLY A 205 -1.11 15.58 7.83
CA GLY A 205 -0.84 14.89 6.57
C GLY A 205 -0.27 13.48 6.75
N ARG A 206 0.62 13.27 7.74
CA ARG A 206 1.15 11.93 8.05
C ARG A 206 0.11 10.98 8.64
N VAL A 207 -0.79 11.48 9.48
CA VAL A 207 -1.93 10.69 9.97
C VAL A 207 -2.83 10.30 8.79
N ALA A 208 -3.18 11.27 7.95
CA ALA A 208 -4.02 11.03 6.78
C ALA A 208 -3.40 9.98 5.83
N ALA A 209 -2.08 10.04 5.60
CA ALA A 209 -1.36 9.09 4.76
C ALA A 209 -1.35 7.65 5.31
N ARG A 210 -1.50 7.46 6.62
CA ARG A 210 -1.59 6.14 7.26
C ARG A 210 -3.02 5.60 7.34
N VAL A 211 -4.00 6.50 7.46
CA VAL A 211 -5.41 6.14 7.62
C VAL A 211 -6.08 5.87 6.27
N MET A 212 -5.78 6.65 5.23
CA MET A 212 -6.41 6.51 3.91
C MET A 212 -6.26 5.10 3.30
N PRO A 213 -5.08 4.47 3.33
CA PRO A 213 -4.95 3.10 2.83
C PRO A 213 -5.87 2.09 3.52
N ARG A 214 -6.08 2.25 4.84
CA ARG A 214 -7.01 1.38 5.58
C ARG A 214 -8.45 1.67 5.18
N ALA A 215 -8.83 2.95 5.10
CA ALA A 215 -10.15 3.37 4.69
C ALA A 215 -10.51 2.82 3.30
N ALA A 216 -9.57 2.87 2.36
CA ALA A 216 -9.75 2.37 0.99
C ALA A 216 -10.04 0.86 0.92
N LEU A 217 -9.49 0.07 1.85
CA LEU A 217 -9.77 -1.37 1.94
C LEU A 217 -11.13 -1.70 2.56
N ILE A 218 -11.71 -0.78 3.34
CA ILE A 218 -13.00 -0.97 4.01
C ILE A 218 -14.12 -0.43 3.13
N ASP A 219 -13.98 0.81 2.67
CA ASP A 219 -14.95 1.52 1.83
C ASP A 219 -14.20 2.48 0.89
N PRO A 220 -13.91 2.05 -0.36
CA PRO A 220 -13.18 2.87 -1.32
C PRO A 220 -13.96 4.12 -1.74
N GLU A 221 -15.30 4.08 -1.79
CA GLU A 221 -16.13 5.24 -2.15
C GLU A 221 -15.98 6.34 -1.10
N ALA A 222 -16.08 5.98 0.17
CA ALA A 222 -15.82 6.92 1.25
C ALA A 222 -14.36 7.40 1.24
N ALA A 223 -13.38 6.53 1.02
CA ALA A 223 -11.98 6.92 0.94
C ALA A 223 -11.70 7.98 -0.14
N PHE A 224 -12.32 7.87 -1.32
CA PHE A 224 -12.21 8.90 -2.36
C PHE A 224 -12.90 10.21 -1.97
N LYS A 225 -14.10 10.16 -1.37
CA LYS A 225 -14.79 11.36 -0.85
C LYS A 225 -14.00 12.09 0.24
N LEU A 226 -13.02 11.41 0.84
CA LEU A 226 -12.15 11.96 1.87
C LEU A 226 -10.93 12.71 1.31
N ILE A 227 -10.58 12.60 0.03
CA ILE A 227 -9.36 13.20 -0.55
C ILE A 227 -9.29 14.74 -0.42
N GLY A 228 -10.43 15.44 -0.42
CA GLY A 228 -10.50 16.88 -0.12
C GLY A 228 -10.63 17.24 1.36
N ASN A 229 -10.85 16.24 2.22
CA ASN A 229 -11.18 16.40 3.63
C ASN A 229 -10.08 15.86 4.56
N PHE A 230 -9.14 15.05 4.07
CA PHE A 230 -8.08 14.40 4.83
C PHE A 230 -6.75 15.19 4.83
N GLY A 231 -6.79 16.40 5.39
CA GLY A 231 -5.59 17.23 5.59
C GLY A 231 -5.07 17.91 4.31
N SER A 232 -3.82 18.35 4.35
CA SER A 232 -3.17 19.13 3.28
C SER A 232 -2.43 18.25 2.26
N LEU A 233 -2.94 17.04 1.98
CA LEU A 233 -2.28 16.13 1.07
C LEU A 233 -2.46 16.57 -0.38
N ASP A 234 -1.39 16.40 -1.15
CA ASP A 234 -1.44 16.54 -2.60
C ASP A 234 -2.46 15.55 -3.19
N PRO A 235 -3.41 16.00 -4.04
CA PRO A 235 -4.48 15.15 -4.56
C PRO A 235 -3.97 13.90 -5.28
N GLU A 236 -2.92 14.00 -6.09
CA GLU A 236 -2.32 12.86 -6.78
C GLU A 236 -1.73 11.86 -5.81
N TYR A 237 -1.06 12.33 -4.76
CA TYR A 237 -0.58 11.46 -3.70
C TYR A 237 -1.73 10.77 -2.95
N ALA A 238 -2.82 11.47 -2.69
CA ALA A 238 -4.01 10.91 -2.06
C ALA A 238 -4.68 9.84 -2.95
N ILE A 239 -4.75 10.05 -4.28
CA ILE A 239 -5.21 9.03 -5.22
C ILE A 239 -4.41 7.74 -5.07
N ARG A 240 -3.06 7.82 -5.06
CA ARG A 240 -2.21 6.63 -4.87
C ARG A 240 -2.45 5.91 -3.55
N LEU A 241 -2.72 6.65 -2.47
CA LEU A 241 -3.01 6.06 -1.16
C LEU A 241 -4.33 5.28 -1.14
N VAL A 242 -5.31 5.69 -1.96
CA VAL A 242 -6.59 5.01 -2.09
C VAL A 242 -6.54 3.87 -3.11
N THR A 243 -5.86 4.05 -4.24
CA THR A 243 -5.78 3.02 -5.30
C THR A 243 -4.80 1.89 -4.99
N GLY A 244 -3.73 2.20 -4.26
CA GLY A 244 -2.61 1.29 -4.02
C GLY A 244 -2.91 0.02 -3.22
N PRO A 245 -3.72 0.07 -2.13
CA PRO A 245 -3.89 -1.07 -1.22
C PRO A 245 -4.64 -2.27 -1.80
N ALA A 246 -5.44 -2.09 -2.87
CA ALA A 246 -6.30 -3.12 -3.42
C ALA A 246 -5.48 -4.28 -4.04
N LYS A 247 -5.60 -5.48 -3.46
CA LYS A 247 -4.84 -6.67 -3.87
C LYS A 247 -5.68 -7.70 -4.62
N THR A 248 -6.86 -8.03 -4.10
CA THR A 248 -7.76 -9.01 -4.71
C THR A 248 -8.51 -8.40 -5.89
N ILE A 249 -9.00 -9.23 -6.80
CA ILE A 249 -9.82 -8.76 -7.93
C ILE A 249 -11.02 -7.95 -7.44
N ASP A 250 -11.76 -8.46 -6.45
CA ASP A 250 -12.93 -7.76 -5.88
C ASP A 250 -12.57 -6.39 -5.31
N GLN A 251 -11.46 -6.29 -4.57
CA GLN A 251 -10.99 -5.01 -4.04
C GLN A 251 -10.64 -4.04 -5.16
N ARG A 252 -9.98 -4.53 -6.21
CA ARG A 252 -9.56 -3.70 -7.34
C ARG A 252 -10.75 -3.21 -8.15
N ASP A 253 -11.75 -4.07 -8.36
CA ASP A 253 -12.99 -3.73 -9.05
C ASP A 253 -13.80 -2.69 -8.26
N ALA A 254 -13.92 -2.87 -6.94
CA ALA A 254 -14.56 -1.89 -6.07
C ALA A 254 -13.82 -0.54 -6.05
N THR A 255 -12.49 -0.56 -5.92
CA THR A 255 -11.67 0.66 -5.95
C THR A 255 -11.73 1.37 -7.30
N LEU A 256 -11.70 0.63 -8.42
CA LEU A 256 -11.78 1.20 -9.76
C LEU A 256 -13.15 1.84 -10.02
N ALA A 257 -14.24 1.18 -9.60
CA ALA A 257 -15.59 1.74 -9.69
C ALA A 257 -15.69 3.05 -8.88
N ALA A 258 -15.29 3.02 -7.61
CA ALA A 258 -15.29 4.19 -6.73
C ALA A 258 -14.42 5.34 -7.27
N PHE A 259 -13.27 5.02 -7.88
CA PHE A 259 -12.40 5.99 -8.51
C PHE A 259 -13.06 6.68 -9.70
N ARG A 260 -13.73 5.91 -10.57
CA ARG A 260 -14.46 6.45 -11.73
C ARG A 260 -15.58 7.38 -11.29
N ASP A 261 -16.35 6.98 -10.28
CA ASP A 261 -17.40 7.80 -9.70
C ASP A 261 -16.81 9.08 -9.10
N TYR A 262 -15.71 8.99 -8.34
CA TYR A 262 -15.01 10.15 -7.80
C TYR A 262 -14.58 11.16 -8.88
N LEU A 263 -14.03 10.70 -10.00
CA LEU A 263 -13.61 11.59 -11.09
C LEU A 263 -14.79 12.39 -11.67
N THR A 264 -16.02 11.86 -11.63
CA THR A 264 -17.22 12.61 -12.06
C THR A 264 -17.54 13.80 -11.14
N THR A 265 -17.09 13.76 -9.88
CA THR A 265 -17.29 14.83 -8.90
C THR A 265 -16.24 15.94 -8.98
N VAL A 266 -15.10 15.69 -9.64
CA VAL A 266 -14.03 16.68 -9.81
C VAL A 266 -14.43 17.66 -10.90
N GLU A 267 -14.81 18.90 -10.56
CA GLU A 267 -15.32 19.88 -11.53
C GLU A 267 -14.25 20.39 -12.50
N ASP A 268 -13.04 20.67 -12.01
CA ASP A 268 -11.92 21.17 -12.82
C ASP A 268 -11.45 20.10 -13.83
N PRO A 269 -11.61 20.34 -15.15
CA PRO A 269 -11.23 19.38 -16.17
C PRO A 269 -9.73 19.05 -16.17
N ALA A 270 -8.87 20.03 -15.90
CA ALA A 270 -7.41 19.83 -15.92
C ALA A 270 -6.96 18.97 -14.73
N LEU A 271 -7.53 19.23 -13.55
CA LEU A 271 -7.31 18.40 -12.38
C LEU A 271 -7.87 16.99 -12.60
N ARG A 272 -9.09 16.86 -13.12
CA ARG A 272 -9.71 15.55 -13.40
C ARG A 272 -8.84 14.69 -14.33
N GLU A 273 -8.30 15.29 -15.39
CA GLU A 273 -7.37 14.59 -16.30
C GLU A 273 -6.09 14.14 -15.58
N LYS A 274 -5.53 14.98 -14.72
CA LYS A 274 -4.32 14.66 -13.94
C LYS A 274 -4.57 13.50 -12.97
N LEU A 275 -5.67 13.54 -12.23
CA LEU A 275 -6.06 12.48 -11.30
C LEU A 275 -6.39 11.19 -12.03
N HIS A 276 -7.07 11.26 -13.17
CA HIS A 276 -7.36 10.10 -14.03
C HIS A 276 -6.07 9.38 -14.44
N LYS A 277 -5.09 10.12 -14.96
CA LYS A 277 -3.77 9.56 -15.33
C LYS A 277 -3.06 8.94 -14.13
N GLU A 278 -3.03 9.63 -12.99
CA GLU A 278 -2.36 9.11 -11.79
C GLU A 278 -3.00 7.81 -11.28
N GLY A 279 -4.32 7.79 -11.12
CA GLY A 279 -5.03 6.63 -10.58
C GLY A 279 -4.96 5.42 -11.51
N THR A 280 -5.16 5.62 -12.81
CA THR A 280 -5.04 4.54 -13.80
C THR A 280 -3.61 4.01 -13.87
N PHE A 281 -2.60 4.89 -13.89
CA PHE A 281 -1.20 4.48 -13.90
C PHE A 281 -0.82 3.68 -12.66
N SER A 282 -1.26 4.15 -11.48
CA SER A 282 -1.05 3.46 -10.20
C SER A 282 -1.69 2.06 -10.19
N MET A 283 -2.97 1.97 -10.58
CA MET A 283 -3.67 0.68 -10.58
C MET A 283 -3.08 -0.30 -11.58
N ILE A 284 -2.77 0.15 -12.81
CA ILE A 284 -2.19 -0.73 -13.83
C ILE A 284 -0.79 -1.20 -13.40
N GLY A 285 0.05 -0.30 -12.91
CA GLY A 285 1.42 -0.64 -12.50
C GLY A 285 1.48 -1.63 -11.34
N ASN A 286 0.57 -1.50 -10.36
CA ASN A 286 0.50 -2.42 -9.23
C ASN A 286 0.11 -3.86 -9.63
N SER A 287 -0.49 -4.07 -10.81
CA SER A 287 -0.81 -5.42 -11.30
C SER A 287 0.43 -6.21 -11.75
N LEU A 288 1.53 -5.53 -12.09
CA LEU A 288 2.67 -6.16 -12.78
C LEU A 288 3.65 -6.87 -11.82
N GLY A 289 3.56 -6.62 -10.51
CA GLY A 289 4.50 -7.13 -9.51
C GLY A 289 4.44 -8.64 -9.27
N GLU A 290 3.39 -9.33 -9.73
CA GLU A 290 3.18 -10.78 -9.54
C GLU A 290 3.49 -11.61 -10.81
N GLY A 291 4.05 -10.97 -11.84
CA GLY A 291 4.31 -11.58 -13.14
C GLY A 291 3.19 -11.33 -14.16
N VAL A 292 3.45 -11.71 -15.41
CA VAL A 292 2.59 -11.36 -16.55
C VAL A 292 1.19 -11.97 -16.47
N ASP A 293 1.05 -13.17 -15.88
CA ASP A 293 -0.22 -13.89 -15.82
C ASP A 293 -1.20 -13.23 -14.86
N GLY A 294 -0.74 -12.95 -13.63
CA GLY A 294 -1.52 -12.20 -12.66
C GLY A 294 -1.82 -10.78 -13.15
N ALA A 295 -0.91 -10.16 -13.91
CA ALA A 295 -1.16 -8.86 -14.51
C ALA A 295 -2.29 -8.91 -15.54
N ILE A 296 -2.23 -9.84 -16.50
CA ILE A 296 -3.26 -10.02 -17.53
C ILE A 296 -4.63 -10.31 -16.90
N GLU A 297 -4.68 -11.16 -15.89
CA GLU A 297 -5.90 -11.47 -15.15
C GLU A 297 -6.50 -10.22 -14.49
N LYS A 298 -5.68 -9.44 -13.78
CA LYS A 298 -6.10 -8.23 -13.06
C LYS A 298 -6.44 -7.04 -13.95
N LEU A 299 -5.92 -7.00 -15.18
CA LEU A 299 -6.11 -5.90 -16.13
C LEU A 299 -7.17 -6.19 -17.19
N GLY A 300 -7.45 -7.47 -17.46
CA GLY A 300 -8.45 -7.89 -18.46
C GLY A 300 -9.90 -7.66 -18.02
N GLY A 301 -10.85 -8.08 -18.85
CA GLY A 301 -12.29 -8.01 -18.57
C GLY A 301 -12.89 -6.61 -18.66
N ASP A 302 -12.47 -5.82 -19.64
CA ASP A 302 -12.91 -4.43 -19.89
C ASP A 302 -12.72 -3.47 -18.71
N ARG A 303 -11.88 -3.86 -17.73
CA ARG A 303 -11.56 -3.04 -16.56
C ARG A 303 -10.90 -1.74 -16.97
N PHE A 304 -9.97 -1.78 -17.92
CA PHE A 304 -9.31 -0.57 -18.44
C PHE A 304 -9.63 -0.40 -19.91
N THR A 305 -9.81 0.85 -20.32
CA THR A 305 -9.99 1.22 -21.72
C THR A 305 -8.71 0.98 -22.51
N PRO A 306 -8.80 0.77 -23.83
CA PRO A 306 -7.63 0.66 -24.70
C PRO A 306 -6.69 1.87 -24.60
N GLU A 307 -7.25 3.07 -24.38
CA GLU A 307 -6.51 4.31 -24.18
C GLU A 307 -5.72 4.32 -22.86
N GLU A 308 -6.33 3.88 -21.75
CA GLU A 308 -5.66 3.78 -20.44
C GLU A 308 -4.51 2.77 -20.48
N LEU A 309 -4.76 1.59 -21.06
CA LEU A 309 -3.74 0.55 -21.25
C LEU A 309 -2.60 1.05 -22.15
N GLY A 310 -2.95 1.71 -23.26
CA GLY A 310 -1.99 2.25 -24.21
C GLY A 310 -1.13 3.37 -23.61
N ALA A 311 -1.73 4.27 -22.83
CA ALA A 311 -1.02 5.35 -22.14
C ALA A 311 0.01 4.78 -21.15
N TYR A 312 -0.40 3.82 -20.32
CA TYR A 312 0.50 3.15 -19.39
C TYR A 312 1.64 2.45 -20.13
N ALA A 313 1.32 1.59 -21.09
CA ALA A 313 2.31 0.79 -21.83
C ALA A 313 3.32 1.62 -22.64
N SER A 314 2.94 2.85 -23.04
CA SER A 314 3.84 3.79 -23.71
C SER A 314 4.86 4.43 -22.74
N MET A 315 4.48 4.56 -21.46
CA MET A 315 5.28 5.21 -20.43
C MET A 315 6.11 4.22 -19.59
N SER A 316 5.64 3.00 -19.43
CA SER A 316 6.32 1.95 -18.69
C SER A 316 7.08 1.00 -19.61
N GLY A 317 8.30 0.59 -19.27
CA GLY A 317 8.90 -0.61 -19.86
C GLY A 317 8.43 -1.86 -19.11
N PHE A 318 8.07 -2.94 -19.82
CA PHE A 318 7.85 -4.23 -19.18
C PHE A 318 9.11 -5.07 -19.36
N ASN A 319 9.98 -5.09 -18.35
CA ASN A 319 11.33 -5.64 -18.48
C ASN A 319 11.45 -6.96 -17.69
N HIS A 320 10.92 -8.04 -18.27
CA HIS A 320 11.00 -9.39 -17.72
C HIS A 320 11.76 -10.32 -18.67
N ASN A 321 11.80 -11.62 -18.36
CA ASN A 321 12.35 -12.64 -19.25
C ASN A 321 11.62 -12.65 -20.61
N ARG A 322 12.23 -13.31 -21.61
CA ARG A 322 11.69 -13.41 -22.98
C ARG A 322 10.22 -13.81 -23.06
N HIS A 323 9.80 -14.81 -22.29
CA HIS A 323 8.44 -15.35 -22.39
C HIS A 323 7.42 -14.35 -21.87
N ASP A 324 7.74 -13.68 -20.76
CA ASP A 324 6.85 -12.71 -20.13
C ASP A 324 6.70 -11.45 -21.01
N THR A 325 7.79 -10.96 -21.60
CA THR A 325 7.74 -9.80 -22.51
C THR A 325 6.93 -10.11 -23.77
N ALA A 326 7.16 -11.27 -24.40
CA ALA A 326 6.39 -11.70 -25.57
C ALA A 326 4.90 -11.86 -25.25
N LYS A 327 4.57 -12.50 -24.11
CA LYS A 327 3.19 -12.71 -23.66
C LYS A 327 2.49 -11.38 -23.36
N TRP A 328 3.18 -10.46 -22.70
CA TRP A 328 2.67 -9.12 -22.42
C TRP A 328 2.37 -8.32 -23.70
N LEU A 329 3.30 -8.33 -24.67
CA LEU A 329 3.09 -7.65 -25.96
C LEU A 329 1.93 -8.25 -26.75
N ALA A 330 1.77 -9.57 -26.73
CA ALA A 330 0.65 -10.25 -27.38
C ALA A 330 -0.69 -9.85 -26.75
N TRP A 331 -0.75 -9.77 -25.42
CA TRP A 331 -1.96 -9.30 -24.73
C TRP A 331 -2.25 -7.83 -25.05
N LEU A 332 -1.26 -6.94 -25.02
CA LEU A 332 -1.44 -5.54 -25.39
C LEU A 332 -1.93 -5.38 -26.84
N GLN A 333 -1.42 -6.17 -27.77
CA GLN A 333 -1.84 -6.12 -29.18
C GLN A 333 -3.34 -6.44 -29.36
N GLN A 334 -3.94 -7.22 -28.46
CA GLN A 334 -5.36 -7.54 -28.48
C GLN A 334 -6.23 -6.47 -27.80
N ASN A 335 -5.66 -5.69 -26.89
CA ASN A 335 -6.40 -4.77 -26.00
C ASN A 335 -6.09 -3.28 -26.25
N VAL A 336 -5.13 -2.96 -27.13
CA VAL A 336 -4.70 -1.61 -27.45
C VAL A 336 -4.75 -1.40 -28.97
N PRO A 337 -5.13 -0.21 -29.49
CA PRO A 337 -5.20 0.03 -30.92
C PRO A 337 -3.85 -0.19 -31.60
N ALA A 338 -3.87 -0.83 -32.78
CA ALA A 338 -2.68 -1.19 -33.54
C ALA A 338 -1.75 0.00 -33.82
N GLU A 339 -2.31 1.19 -34.02
CA GLU A 339 -1.54 2.43 -34.21
C GLU A 339 -0.79 2.86 -32.94
N THR A 340 -1.41 2.72 -31.77
CA THR A 340 -0.74 3.01 -30.49
C THR A 340 0.35 1.98 -30.22
N MET A 341 0.09 0.71 -30.55
CA MET A 341 1.08 -0.36 -30.48
C MET A 341 2.31 -0.05 -31.34
N SER A 342 2.14 0.20 -32.64
CA SER A 342 3.24 0.41 -33.59
C SER A 342 4.01 1.71 -33.34
N SER A 343 3.33 2.80 -32.99
CA SER A 343 3.95 4.13 -32.92
C SER A 343 4.53 4.49 -31.56
N ARG A 344 3.97 3.97 -30.45
CA ARG A 344 4.35 4.40 -29.08
C ARG A 344 4.89 3.29 -28.21
N ILE A 345 4.31 2.10 -28.28
CA ILE A 345 4.65 1.00 -27.37
C ILE A 345 5.84 0.21 -27.92
N ILE A 346 5.70 -0.33 -29.14
CA ILE A 346 6.68 -1.24 -29.75
C ILE A 346 8.08 -0.63 -29.83
N PRO A 347 8.29 0.62 -30.31
CA PRO A 347 9.64 1.17 -30.42
C PRO A 347 10.38 1.20 -29.07
N ARG A 348 9.68 1.58 -27.99
CA ARG A 348 10.28 1.63 -26.66
C ARG A 348 10.50 0.24 -26.06
N GLN A 349 9.52 -0.65 -26.19
CA GLN A 349 9.63 -2.01 -25.62
C GLN A 349 10.72 -2.81 -26.33
N ILE A 350 10.76 -2.76 -27.67
CA ILE A 350 11.75 -3.49 -28.47
C ILE A 350 13.14 -2.92 -28.25
N ASP A 351 13.31 -1.60 -28.15
CA ASP A 351 14.62 -1.02 -27.85
C ASP A 351 15.15 -1.53 -26.50
N ASN A 352 14.35 -1.44 -25.43
CA ASN A 352 14.74 -1.93 -24.11
C ASN A 352 15.02 -3.44 -24.10
N TRP A 353 14.13 -4.23 -24.70
CA TRP A 353 14.27 -5.68 -24.75
C TRP A 353 15.50 -6.10 -25.57
N THR A 354 15.81 -5.39 -26.66
CA THR A 354 16.98 -5.68 -27.50
C THR A 354 18.29 -5.41 -26.76
N HIS A 355 18.35 -4.35 -25.95
CA HIS A 355 19.51 -4.08 -25.10
C HIS A 355 19.74 -5.17 -24.05
N SER A 356 18.67 -5.82 -23.58
CA SER A 356 18.76 -6.92 -22.61
C SER A 356 19.04 -8.27 -23.26
N ASP A 357 18.32 -8.61 -24.34
CA ASP A 357 18.36 -9.90 -25.03
C ASP A 357 17.93 -9.76 -26.50
N TYR A 358 18.86 -9.28 -27.33
CA TYR A 358 18.62 -9.15 -28.77
C TYR A 358 18.26 -10.48 -29.47
N ARG A 359 18.74 -11.63 -28.96
CA ARG A 359 18.43 -12.94 -29.56
C ARG A 359 16.97 -13.29 -29.37
N ALA A 360 16.46 -13.10 -28.16
CA ALA A 360 15.05 -13.27 -27.86
C ALA A 360 14.15 -12.39 -28.74
N VAL A 361 14.52 -11.13 -28.97
CA VAL A 361 13.78 -10.21 -29.84
C VAL A 361 13.80 -10.69 -31.30
N GLY A 362 14.96 -11.10 -31.81
CA GLY A 362 15.08 -11.64 -33.17
C GLY A 362 14.18 -12.87 -33.39
N GLU A 363 14.17 -13.81 -32.45
CA GLU A 363 13.31 -14.98 -32.53
C GLU A 363 11.81 -14.64 -32.37
N TRP A 364 11.46 -13.67 -31.52
CA TRP A 364 10.09 -13.17 -31.42
C TRP A 364 9.63 -12.49 -32.72
N LEU A 365 10.49 -11.69 -33.35
CA LEU A 365 10.23 -11.05 -34.64
C LEU A 365 9.97 -12.06 -35.77
N GLU A 366 10.71 -13.17 -35.79
CA GLU A 366 10.52 -14.25 -36.77
C GLU A 366 9.13 -14.90 -36.65
N GLY A 367 8.61 -15.02 -35.43
CA GLY A 367 7.27 -15.55 -35.16
C GLY A 367 6.13 -14.53 -35.21
N THR A 368 6.43 -13.23 -35.39
CA THR A 368 5.40 -12.18 -35.43
C THR A 368 4.78 -12.09 -36.82
N GLU A 369 3.45 -11.98 -36.89
CA GLU A 369 2.71 -11.80 -38.14
C GLU A 369 3.06 -10.48 -38.84
N ASP A 370 2.99 -10.47 -40.17
CA ASP A 370 3.27 -9.28 -40.95
C ASP A 370 2.23 -8.18 -40.68
N GLY A 371 2.69 -6.95 -40.48
CA GLY A 371 1.84 -5.80 -40.19
C GLY A 371 2.58 -4.66 -39.49
N PRO A 372 1.87 -3.58 -39.09
CA PRO A 372 2.48 -2.37 -38.54
C PRO A 372 3.35 -2.63 -37.29
N VAL A 373 2.94 -3.57 -36.44
CA VAL A 373 3.69 -3.98 -35.24
C VAL A 373 5.04 -4.58 -35.62
N LYS A 374 5.07 -5.57 -36.52
CA LYS A 374 6.32 -6.20 -36.99
C LYS A 374 7.21 -5.21 -37.72
N THR A 375 6.64 -4.33 -38.55
CA THR A 375 7.41 -3.29 -39.25
C THR A 375 8.08 -2.33 -38.27
N ALA A 376 7.35 -1.83 -37.27
CA ALA A 376 7.90 -0.95 -36.24
C ALA A 376 8.98 -1.66 -35.39
N ALA A 377 8.73 -2.91 -35.03
CA ALA A 377 9.66 -3.71 -34.24
C ALA A 377 10.94 -4.04 -35.03
N ALA A 378 10.83 -4.45 -36.29
CA ALA A 378 11.98 -4.75 -37.15
C ALA A 378 12.85 -3.51 -37.39
N ALA A 379 12.23 -2.34 -37.60
CA ALA A 379 12.96 -1.08 -37.76
C ALA A 379 13.73 -0.71 -36.49
N THR A 380 13.07 -0.81 -35.33
CA THR A 380 13.69 -0.54 -34.02
C THR A 380 14.83 -1.52 -33.77
N TYR A 381 14.57 -2.82 -33.88
CA TYR A 381 15.54 -3.89 -33.66
C TYR A 381 16.80 -3.72 -34.53
N ALA A 382 16.61 -3.53 -35.84
CA ALA A 382 17.70 -3.31 -36.77
C ALA A 382 18.55 -2.08 -36.40
N GLY A 383 17.93 -0.98 -36.00
CA GLY A 383 18.62 0.22 -35.50
C GLY A 383 19.43 -0.07 -34.23
N THR A 384 18.82 -0.73 -33.25
CA THR A 384 19.46 -1.01 -31.95
C THR A 384 20.65 -1.96 -32.09
N ILE A 385 20.57 -2.99 -32.94
CA ILE A 385 21.68 -3.94 -33.13
C ILE A 385 22.76 -3.46 -34.11
N ALA A 386 22.51 -2.40 -34.90
CA ALA A 386 23.39 -1.94 -35.98
C ALA A 386 24.84 -1.72 -35.54
N ARG A 387 25.04 -1.13 -34.36
CA ARG A 387 26.38 -0.83 -33.84
C ARG A 387 27.20 -2.08 -33.55
N ASN A 388 26.57 -3.18 -33.17
CA ASN A 388 27.27 -4.41 -32.77
C ASN A 388 27.25 -5.47 -33.87
N TYR A 389 26.14 -5.57 -34.60
CA TYR A 389 25.83 -6.60 -35.58
C TYR A 389 25.31 -5.99 -36.90
N PRO A 390 26.10 -5.16 -37.60
CA PRO A 390 25.62 -4.40 -38.76
C PRO A 390 25.13 -5.27 -39.93
N SER A 391 25.72 -6.46 -40.12
CA SER A 391 25.24 -7.41 -41.13
C SER A 391 23.83 -7.95 -40.82
N SER A 392 23.58 -8.33 -39.57
CA SER A 392 22.25 -8.75 -39.13
C SER A 392 21.26 -7.59 -39.15
N ALA A 393 21.68 -6.39 -38.76
CA ALA A 393 20.87 -5.17 -38.85
C ALA A 393 20.43 -4.90 -40.28
N ALA A 394 21.35 -4.98 -41.24
CA ALA A 394 21.06 -4.78 -42.65
C ALA A 394 20.02 -5.79 -43.15
N ARG A 395 20.14 -7.07 -42.79
CA ARG A 395 19.14 -8.09 -43.14
C ARG A 395 17.74 -7.72 -42.66
N TRP A 396 17.59 -7.25 -41.42
CA TRP A 396 16.31 -6.82 -40.88
C TRP A 396 15.82 -5.51 -41.49
N ALA A 397 16.70 -4.53 -41.74
CA ALA A 397 16.32 -3.28 -42.40
C ALA A 397 15.80 -3.52 -43.84
N LEU A 398 16.31 -4.54 -44.53
CA LEU A 398 15.87 -4.92 -45.86
C LEU A 398 14.51 -5.63 -45.91
N THR A 399 14.00 -6.14 -44.77
CA THR A 399 12.63 -6.67 -44.70
C THR A 399 11.59 -5.55 -44.62
N LEU A 400 12.02 -4.32 -44.33
CA LEU A 400 11.12 -3.16 -44.28
C LEU A 400 10.63 -2.80 -45.69
N PRO A 401 9.35 -2.40 -45.82
CA PRO A 401 8.85 -1.80 -47.05
C PRO A 401 9.69 -0.59 -47.47
N PRO A 402 9.81 -0.30 -48.79
CA PRO A 402 10.42 0.93 -49.26
C PRO A 402 9.77 2.17 -48.65
N GLY A 403 10.56 3.16 -48.25
CA GLY A 403 10.10 4.42 -47.67
C GLY A 403 11.04 4.98 -46.59
N ASP A 404 10.66 6.13 -46.05
CA ASP A 404 11.47 6.95 -45.13
C ASP A 404 12.21 6.17 -44.03
N THR A 405 11.55 5.25 -43.36
CA THR A 405 12.15 4.47 -42.27
C THR A 405 13.33 3.65 -42.76
N ARG A 406 13.16 2.93 -43.87
CA ARG A 406 14.23 2.14 -44.48
C ARG A 406 15.33 3.04 -45.02
N ASP A 407 14.96 4.12 -45.69
CA ASP A 407 15.90 5.04 -46.34
C ASP A 407 16.78 5.80 -45.33
N ARG A 408 16.29 6.02 -44.10
CA ARG A 408 17.10 6.56 -43.00
C ARG A 408 17.94 5.49 -42.30
N LEU A 409 17.43 4.26 -42.22
CA LEU A 409 18.07 3.19 -41.46
C LEU A 409 19.28 2.59 -42.20
N LEU A 410 19.18 2.39 -43.52
CA LEU A 410 20.26 1.79 -44.31
C LEU A 410 21.57 2.61 -44.23
N PRO A 411 21.58 3.95 -44.40
CA PRO A 411 22.79 4.76 -44.22
C PRO A 411 23.35 4.72 -42.80
N ALA A 412 22.49 4.68 -41.77
CA ALA A 412 22.93 4.58 -40.38
C ALA A 412 23.62 3.23 -40.09
N ILE A 413 23.10 2.14 -40.66
CA ILE A 413 23.72 0.81 -40.60
C ILE A 413 25.04 0.82 -41.37
N TYR A 414 25.08 1.38 -42.58
CA TYR A 414 26.31 1.50 -43.37
C TYR A 414 27.42 2.19 -42.58
N LYS A 415 27.12 3.32 -41.93
CA LYS A 415 28.10 4.04 -41.10
C LYS A 415 28.63 3.16 -39.96
N SER A 416 27.74 2.43 -39.28
CA SER A 416 28.13 1.49 -38.21
C SER A 416 28.94 0.30 -38.73
N TRP A 417 28.66 -0.14 -39.96
CA TRP A 417 29.39 -1.22 -40.61
C TRP A 417 30.77 -0.78 -41.07
N LEU A 418 30.91 0.44 -41.60
CA LEU A 418 32.17 1.01 -42.07
C LEU A 418 33.25 1.02 -40.97
N GLU A 419 32.86 1.25 -39.72
CA GLU A 419 33.77 1.21 -38.57
C GLU A 419 34.31 -0.21 -38.25
N LYS A 420 33.58 -1.26 -38.63
CA LYS A 420 33.91 -2.66 -38.32
C LYS A 420 34.51 -3.43 -39.50
N ASP A 421 33.95 -3.25 -40.68
CA ASP A 421 34.34 -3.95 -41.91
C ASP A 421 34.06 -3.03 -43.11
N PRO A 422 35.04 -2.19 -43.49
CA PRO A 422 34.89 -1.26 -44.60
C PRO A 422 34.60 -1.93 -45.94
N ALA A 423 35.14 -3.12 -46.18
CA ALA A 423 34.98 -3.83 -47.43
C ALA A 423 33.53 -4.32 -47.59
N ALA A 424 32.99 -4.97 -46.55
CA ALA A 424 31.58 -5.39 -46.55
C ALA A 424 30.63 -4.19 -46.59
N ALA A 425 30.95 -3.11 -45.88
CA ALA A 425 30.17 -1.88 -45.91
C ALA A 425 30.11 -1.25 -47.31
N ALA A 426 31.23 -1.23 -48.04
CA ALA A 426 31.28 -0.71 -49.41
C ALA A 426 30.39 -1.51 -50.37
N VAL A 427 30.40 -2.84 -50.26
CA VAL A 427 29.51 -3.73 -51.04
C VAL A 427 28.05 -3.46 -50.70
N PHE A 428 27.73 -3.35 -49.41
CA PHE A 428 26.37 -3.04 -48.96
C PHE A 428 25.89 -1.68 -49.48
N ALA A 429 26.75 -0.66 -49.48
CA ALA A 429 26.43 0.66 -50.00
C ALA A 429 26.12 0.62 -51.50
N ASP A 430 26.93 -0.07 -52.31
CA ASP A 430 26.69 -0.21 -53.75
C ASP A 430 25.36 -0.92 -54.05
N GLN A 431 25.07 -2.00 -53.32
CA GLN A 431 23.83 -2.77 -53.51
C GLN A 431 22.56 -2.00 -53.16
N ASN A 432 22.66 -0.99 -52.30
CA ASN A 432 21.51 -0.26 -51.76
C ASN A 432 21.51 1.22 -52.15
N GLY A 433 22.39 1.64 -53.08
CA GLY A 433 22.46 3.02 -53.57
C GLY A 433 22.83 4.05 -52.49
N ILE A 434 23.58 3.64 -51.47
CA ILE A 434 24.02 4.54 -50.38
C ILE A 434 25.27 5.29 -50.84
N PRO A 435 25.29 6.64 -50.77
CA PRO A 435 26.51 7.42 -51.03
C PRO A 435 27.62 7.04 -50.03
N LYS A 436 28.82 6.79 -50.55
CA LYS A 436 30.00 6.39 -49.76
C LYS A 436 30.76 7.59 -49.21
#